data_AF-A0A399SGG7-F1
#
_entry.id   AF-A0A399SGG7-F1
#
_cell.length_a   1.000
_cell.length_b   1.000
_cell.length_c   1.000
_cell.angle_alpha   90.00
_cell.angle_beta   90.00
_cell.angle_gamma   90.00
#
_symmetry.space_group_name_H-M   'P 1'
#
loop_
_entity.id
_entity.type
_entity.pdbx_description
1 polymer ?
#
loop_
_entity_poly.entity_id
_entity_poly.type
_entity_poly.pdbx_seq_one_letter_code
_entity_poly.pdbx_strand_id
1 'polypeptide(L)'
;QWLDIASPGNQLMTNPVVLQRTAEQHGANLVRGALHALADFERYLSNAPPPGANDFVPGRDVAVTPGKVVLRNRLIELIQYAPATPAVYAQPILIVPAWIMKYYILDLSPANSLIRYLVEHGHTVFCISWKNPGEADRDLAMNDYLELGIMAALDVVNATVPGQRVHAT
;
A
#
# COMPACT_ATOMS: atom_id res chain seq x y z
N GLN A 1 -16.15 21.14 -9.25
CA GLN A 1 -16.34 20.01 -10.19
C GLN A 1 -16.68 20.47 -11.61
N TRP A 2 -17.75 21.26 -11.86
CA TRP A 2 -18.07 21.77 -13.22
C TRP A 2 -16.98 22.61 -13.89
N LEU A 3 -16.33 23.51 -13.15
CA LEU A 3 -15.22 24.33 -13.63
C LEU A 3 -13.99 23.50 -14.04
N ASP A 4 -13.82 22.32 -13.45
CA ASP A 4 -12.71 21.43 -13.74
C ASP A 4 -12.94 20.71 -15.09
N ILE A 5 -14.16 20.24 -15.35
CA ILE A 5 -14.56 19.67 -16.65
C ILE A 5 -14.41 20.69 -17.78
N ALA A 6 -14.78 21.94 -17.51
CA ALA A 6 -14.66 23.06 -18.46
C ALA A 6 -13.24 23.63 -18.54
N SER A 7 -12.28 23.11 -17.76
CA SER A 7 -10.90 23.57 -17.79
C SER A 7 -10.30 23.35 -19.19
N PRO A 8 -9.58 24.34 -19.74
CA PRO A 8 -8.93 24.20 -21.04
C PRO A 8 -7.99 23.00 -21.15
N GLY A 9 -7.40 22.58 -20.02
CA GLY A 9 -6.54 21.40 -19.94
C GLY A 9 -7.27 20.06 -20.09
N ASN A 10 -8.59 20.04 -19.88
CA ASN A 10 -9.40 18.82 -19.99
C ASN A 10 -10.13 18.70 -21.33
N GLN A 11 -10.01 19.71 -22.19
CA GLN A 11 -10.63 19.74 -23.51
C GLN A 11 -9.57 19.59 -24.60
N LEU A 12 -9.75 18.60 -25.49
CA LEU A 12 -8.80 18.30 -26.57
C LEU A 12 -8.43 19.54 -27.40
N MET A 13 -9.44 20.36 -27.73
CA MET A 13 -9.31 21.51 -28.62
C MET A 13 -8.58 22.70 -28.00
N THR A 14 -8.44 22.74 -26.68
CA THR A 14 -7.83 23.87 -25.96
C THR A 14 -6.63 23.46 -25.12
N ASN A 15 -6.29 22.16 -25.06
CA ASN A 15 -5.13 21.68 -24.36
C ASN A 15 -3.87 21.82 -25.25
N PRO A 16 -2.97 22.80 -24.97
CA PRO A 16 -1.81 23.06 -25.82
C PRO A 16 -0.83 21.88 -25.85
N VAL A 17 -0.74 21.10 -24.77
CA VAL A 17 0.12 19.91 -24.70
C VAL A 17 -0.39 18.84 -25.65
N VAL A 18 -1.70 18.59 -25.69
CA VAL A 18 -2.28 17.58 -26.59
C VAL A 18 -2.20 18.03 -28.04
N LEU A 19 -2.49 19.30 -28.34
CA LEU A 19 -2.38 19.85 -29.70
C LEU A 19 -0.95 19.76 -30.23
N GLN A 20 0.05 20.13 -29.43
CA GLN A 20 1.46 20.03 -29.80
C GLN A 20 1.87 18.58 -30.05
N ARG A 21 1.54 17.65 -29.13
CA ARG A 21 1.83 16.21 -29.30
C ARG A 21 1.14 15.63 -30.54
N THR A 22 -0.07 16.09 -30.84
CA THR A 22 -0.82 15.68 -32.03
C THR A 22 -0.14 16.14 -33.30
N ALA A 23 0.37 17.37 -33.32
CA ALA A 23 1.17 17.87 -34.45
C ALA A 23 2.49 17.10 -34.60
N GLU A 24 3.26 16.94 -33.51
CA GLU A 24 4.55 16.24 -33.49
C GLU A 24 4.44 14.76 -33.93
N GLN A 25 3.34 14.10 -33.55
CA GLN A 25 3.12 12.67 -33.83
C GLN A 25 2.14 12.43 -34.98
N HIS A 26 1.79 13.47 -35.75
CA HIS A 26 0.83 13.40 -36.86
C HIS A 26 -0.48 12.66 -36.50
N GLY A 27 -1.01 12.93 -35.30
CA GLY A 27 -2.26 12.33 -34.80
C GLY A 27 -2.15 10.91 -34.24
N ALA A 28 -0.96 10.28 -34.26
CA ALA A 28 -0.79 8.92 -33.76
C ALA A 28 -1.11 8.76 -32.26
N ASN A 29 -0.93 9.82 -31.46
CA ASN A 29 -1.35 9.86 -30.05
C ASN A 29 -2.87 9.68 -29.90
N LEU A 30 -3.69 10.30 -30.77
CA LEU A 30 -5.15 10.22 -30.70
C LEU A 30 -5.64 8.82 -31.09
N VAL A 31 -5.06 8.23 -32.13
CA VAL A 31 -5.34 6.85 -32.53
C VAL A 31 -5.04 5.89 -31.38
N ARG A 32 -3.86 6.03 -30.75
CA ARG A 32 -3.47 5.21 -29.60
C ARG A 32 -4.40 5.41 -28.41
N GLY A 33 -4.78 6.66 -28.12
CA GLY A 33 -5.75 6.98 -27.08
C GLY A 33 -7.13 6.36 -27.33
N ALA A 34 -7.62 6.38 -28.57
CA ALA A 34 -8.87 5.73 -28.94
C ALA A 34 -8.82 4.21 -28.77
N LEU A 35 -7.69 3.57 -29.15
CA LEU A 35 -7.48 2.14 -28.91
C LEU A 35 -7.45 1.79 -27.41
N HIS A 36 -6.81 2.63 -26.59
CA HIS A 36 -6.85 2.47 -25.14
C HIS A 36 -8.26 2.61 -24.58
N ALA A 37 -9.02 3.63 -25.01
CA ALA A 37 -10.39 3.86 -24.58
C ALA A 37 -11.32 2.68 -24.96
N LEU A 38 -11.17 2.12 -26.15
CA LEU A 38 -11.91 0.93 -26.57
C LEU A 38 -11.57 -0.29 -25.69
N ALA A 39 -10.29 -0.51 -25.42
CA ALA A 39 -9.85 -1.61 -24.56
C ALA A 39 -10.37 -1.46 -23.11
N ASP A 40 -10.39 -0.24 -22.58
CA ASP A 40 -10.91 0.03 -21.24
C ASP A 40 -12.44 -0.13 -21.17
N PHE A 41 -13.15 0.25 -22.23
CA PHE A 41 -14.59 0.02 -22.35
C PHE A 41 -14.95 -1.47 -22.39
N GLU A 42 -14.21 -2.27 -23.17
CA GLU A 42 -14.36 -3.72 -23.21
C GLU A 42 -14.13 -4.37 -21.84
N ARG A 43 -13.08 -3.93 -21.11
CA ARG A 43 -12.80 -4.40 -19.74
C ARG A 43 -13.90 -4.02 -18.77
N TYR A 44 -14.38 -2.78 -18.84
CA TYR A 44 -15.47 -2.32 -17.98
C TYR A 44 -16.72 -3.19 -18.15
N LEU A 45 -17.10 -3.50 -19.39
CA LEU A 45 -18.25 -4.38 -19.68
C LEU A 45 -18.05 -5.81 -19.21
N SER A 46 -16.83 -6.33 -19.26
CA SER A 46 -16.49 -7.68 -18.83
C SER A 46 -16.14 -7.79 -17.34
N ASN A 47 -16.15 -6.67 -16.60
CA ASN A 47 -15.67 -6.57 -15.22
C ASN A 47 -14.23 -7.14 -15.05
N ALA A 48 -13.41 -7.00 -16.09
CA ALA A 48 -12.04 -7.48 -16.08
C ALA A 48 -11.15 -6.54 -15.24
N PRO A 49 -10.16 -7.07 -14.52
CA PRO A 49 -9.24 -6.24 -13.77
C PRO A 49 -8.35 -5.40 -14.70
N PRO A 50 -7.71 -4.34 -14.17
CA PRO A 50 -6.75 -3.55 -14.94
C PRO A 50 -5.61 -4.40 -15.52
N PRO A 51 -4.99 -3.99 -16.63
CA PRO A 51 -3.79 -4.63 -17.17
C PRO A 51 -2.72 -4.82 -16.10
N GLY A 52 -2.11 -6.01 -16.07
CA GLY A 52 -1.04 -6.35 -15.13
C GLY A 52 -1.48 -6.53 -13.68
N ALA A 53 -2.78 -6.46 -13.35
CA ALA A 53 -3.25 -6.71 -11.98
C ALA A 53 -2.88 -8.12 -11.48
N ASN A 54 -2.80 -9.10 -12.38
CA ASN A 54 -2.40 -10.48 -12.05
C ASN A 54 -0.88 -10.63 -11.79
N ASP A 55 -0.08 -9.61 -12.11
CA ASP A 55 1.37 -9.62 -11.94
C ASP A 55 1.77 -9.21 -10.50
N PHE A 56 0.82 -8.75 -9.68
CA PHE A 56 1.06 -8.24 -8.34
C PHE A 56 0.25 -9.00 -7.29
N VAL A 57 0.54 -10.30 -7.13
CA VAL A 57 -0.13 -11.13 -6.11
C VAL A 57 0.55 -10.94 -4.74
N PRO A 58 -0.17 -10.45 -3.71
CA PRO A 58 0.39 -10.33 -2.36
C PRO A 58 0.85 -11.68 -1.79
N GLY A 59 2.03 -11.70 -1.19
CA GLY A 59 2.70 -12.90 -0.70
C GLY A 59 3.49 -13.68 -1.75
N ARG A 60 3.43 -13.28 -3.03
CA ARG A 60 4.22 -13.88 -4.12
C ARG A 60 5.06 -12.85 -4.87
N ASP A 61 4.44 -11.76 -5.29
CA ASP A 61 5.07 -10.71 -6.11
C ASP A 61 5.27 -9.40 -5.32
N VAL A 62 4.37 -9.12 -4.36
CA VAL A 62 4.44 -7.99 -3.42
C VAL A 62 4.25 -8.48 -1.99
N ALA A 63 4.68 -7.70 -0.98
CA ALA A 63 4.67 -8.10 0.43
C ALA A 63 5.39 -9.43 0.69
N VAL A 64 6.58 -9.55 0.09
CA VAL A 64 7.40 -10.77 0.12
C VAL A 64 8.58 -10.68 1.09
N THR A 65 8.70 -9.60 1.85
CA THR A 65 9.75 -9.49 2.86
C THR A 65 9.52 -10.58 3.92
N PRO A 66 10.51 -11.46 4.20
CA PRO A 66 10.31 -12.58 5.10
C PRO A 66 9.88 -12.10 6.50
N GLY A 67 8.80 -12.66 7.01
CA GLY A 67 8.25 -12.29 8.31
C GLY A 67 7.25 -13.33 8.82
N LYS A 68 6.80 -13.15 10.06
CA LYS A 68 5.84 -14.02 10.74
C LYS A 68 4.80 -13.20 11.45
N VAL A 69 3.56 -13.66 11.42
CA VAL A 69 2.49 -13.11 12.26
C VAL A 69 2.75 -13.54 13.71
N VAL A 70 2.99 -12.56 14.57
CA VAL A 70 3.29 -12.76 16.01
C VAL A 70 2.09 -12.42 16.92
N LEU A 71 1.09 -11.72 16.37
CA LEU A 71 -0.19 -11.47 17.01
C LEU A 71 -1.29 -11.54 15.96
N ARG A 72 -2.42 -12.15 16.30
CA ARG A 72 -3.67 -12.04 15.55
C ARG A 72 -4.81 -11.86 16.53
N ASN A 73 -5.61 -10.81 16.34
CA ASN A 73 -6.81 -10.59 17.12
C ASN A 73 -7.98 -10.19 16.22
N ARG A 74 -9.05 -9.63 16.79
CA ARG A 74 -10.26 -9.24 16.05
C ARG A 74 -10.00 -8.15 15.00
N LEU A 75 -8.97 -7.32 15.17
CA LEU A 75 -8.74 -6.11 14.39
C LEU A 75 -7.45 -6.12 13.58
N ILE A 76 -6.38 -6.74 14.10
CA ILE A 76 -5.06 -6.70 13.47
C ILE A 76 -4.38 -8.07 13.43
N GLU A 77 -3.48 -8.17 12.47
CA GLU A 77 -2.31 -9.04 12.55
C GLU A 77 -1.06 -8.18 12.77
N LEU A 78 -0.21 -8.55 13.72
CA LEU A 78 1.12 -7.95 13.86
C LEU A 78 2.14 -8.86 13.20
N ILE A 79 2.87 -8.33 12.24
CA ILE A 79 3.95 -9.04 11.55
C ILE A 79 5.28 -8.59 12.14
N GLN A 80 6.10 -9.54 12.57
CA GLN A 80 7.52 -9.33 12.85
C GLN A 80 8.33 -9.83 11.65
N TYR A 81 9.15 -8.95 11.08
CA TYR A 81 10.00 -9.31 9.95
C TYR A 81 11.29 -9.99 10.42
N ALA A 82 11.78 -10.94 9.61
CA ALA A 82 13.02 -11.64 9.89
C ALA A 82 14.21 -10.68 9.73
N PRO A 83 15.19 -10.71 10.64
CA PRO A 83 16.38 -9.88 10.51
C PRO A 83 17.19 -10.29 9.26
N ALA A 84 17.69 -9.31 8.52
CA ALA A 84 18.55 -9.52 7.36
C ALA A 84 20.04 -9.28 7.68
N THR A 85 20.37 -9.01 8.94
CA THR A 85 21.73 -8.74 9.43
C THR A 85 22.07 -9.62 10.64
N PRO A 86 23.36 -9.90 10.94
CA PRO A 86 23.75 -10.68 12.11
C PRO A 86 23.46 -9.99 13.46
N ALA A 87 23.39 -8.66 13.46
CA ALA A 87 23.10 -7.83 14.61
C ALA A 87 22.13 -6.71 14.23
N VAL A 88 21.32 -6.29 15.19
CA VAL A 88 20.28 -5.26 15.02
C VAL A 88 20.39 -4.18 16.09
N TYR A 89 19.83 -3.00 15.81
CA TYR A 89 19.65 -1.96 16.81
C TYR A 89 18.73 -2.43 17.94
N ALA A 90 19.01 -1.98 19.17
CA ALA A 90 18.23 -2.35 20.34
C ALA A 90 16.78 -1.85 20.29
N GLN A 91 16.55 -0.66 19.71
CA GLN A 91 15.23 -0.04 19.62
C GLN A 91 14.49 -0.55 18.38
N PRO A 92 13.34 -1.22 18.53
CA PRO A 92 12.55 -1.69 17.40
C PRO A 92 11.75 -0.55 16.75
N ILE A 93 11.33 -0.77 15.50
CA ILE A 93 10.40 0.09 14.77
C ILE A 93 9.04 -0.62 14.70
N LEU A 94 7.98 0.07 15.10
CA LEU A 94 6.59 -0.33 14.90
C LEU A 94 5.97 0.58 13.83
N ILE A 95 5.57 -0.03 12.73
CA ILE A 95 4.88 0.65 11.63
C ILE A 95 3.38 0.52 11.83
N VAL A 96 2.69 1.65 11.92
CA VAL A 96 1.23 1.79 12.05
C VAL A 96 0.69 2.40 10.75
N PRO A 97 0.42 1.59 9.71
CA PRO A 97 -0.02 2.13 8.43
C PRO A 97 -1.45 2.71 8.54
N ALA A 98 -1.80 3.62 7.62
CA ALA A 98 -3.17 4.09 7.48
C ALA A 98 -4.10 2.92 7.11
N TRP A 99 -5.25 2.81 7.79
CA TRP A 99 -6.23 1.73 7.57
C TRP A 99 -7.05 1.84 6.27
N ILE A 100 -6.92 2.95 5.53
CA ILE A 100 -7.60 3.13 4.23
C ILE A 100 -6.93 2.28 3.15
N MET A 101 -5.60 2.11 3.24
CA MET A 101 -4.81 1.30 2.31
C MET A 101 -4.26 0.07 3.02
N LYS A 102 -3.94 -0.97 2.26
CA LYS A 102 -3.30 -2.16 2.83
C LYS A 102 -1.83 -1.88 3.18
N TYR A 103 -1.34 -2.52 4.23
CA TYR A 103 0.00 -2.29 4.78
C TYR A 103 1.13 -2.47 3.75
N TYR A 104 0.92 -3.32 2.74
CA TYR A 104 1.93 -3.64 1.73
C TYR A 104 2.29 -2.49 0.80
N ILE A 105 1.66 -1.32 0.92
CA ILE A 105 2.19 -0.10 0.30
C ILE A 105 3.60 0.24 0.81
N LEU A 106 3.93 -0.17 2.04
CA LEU A 106 5.26 -0.03 2.66
C LEU A 106 6.16 -1.25 2.39
N ASP A 107 5.61 -2.29 1.75
CA ASP A 107 6.28 -3.55 1.45
C ASP A 107 5.82 -4.07 0.08
N LEU A 108 6.08 -3.29 -0.96
CA LEU A 108 5.67 -3.62 -2.33
C LEU A 108 6.58 -4.71 -2.91
N SER A 109 7.31 -4.43 -3.99
CA SER A 109 8.28 -5.34 -4.56
C SER A 109 9.59 -5.27 -3.75
N PRO A 110 10.49 -6.26 -3.91
CA PRO A 110 11.79 -6.24 -3.27
C PRO A 110 12.63 -4.99 -3.60
N ALA A 111 12.38 -4.30 -4.72
CA ALA A 111 13.13 -3.11 -5.13
C ALA A 111 12.62 -1.80 -4.50
N ASN A 112 11.40 -1.77 -3.97
CA ASN A 112 10.74 -0.57 -3.45
C ASN A 112 9.99 -0.83 -2.13
N SER A 113 10.51 -1.75 -1.31
CA SER A 113 9.99 -2.03 0.04
C SER A 113 10.76 -1.23 1.10
N LEU A 114 10.04 -0.38 1.82
CA LEU A 114 10.58 0.34 2.98
C LEU A 114 10.91 -0.65 4.12
N ILE A 115 10.02 -1.64 4.33
CA ILE A 115 10.23 -2.65 5.36
C ILE A 115 11.52 -3.43 5.11
N ARG A 116 11.71 -3.90 3.86
CA ARG A 116 12.93 -4.59 3.46
C ARG A 116 14.17 -3.73 3.70
N TYR A 117 14.12 -2.46 3.28
CA TYR A 117 15.21 -1.52 3.50
C TYR A 117 15.58 -1.42 4.98
N LEU A 118 14.59 -1.26 5.87
CA LEU A 118 14.84 -1.14 7.31
C LEU A 118 15.45 -2.40 7.93
N VAL A 119 14.96 -3.60 7.58
CA VAL A 119 15.52 -4.85 8.11
C VAL A 119 16.93 -5.12 7.59
N GLU A 120 17.24 -4.74 6.34
CA GLU A 120 18.59 -4.82 5.77
C GLU A 120 19.55 -3.82 6.41
N HIS A 121 19.05 -2.73 7.00
CA HIS A 121 19.83 -1.77 7.77
C HIS A 121 19.87 -2.09 9.27
N GLY A 122 19.46 -3.30 9.66
CA GLY A 122 19.62 -3.79 11.03
C GLY A 122 18.56 -3.28 12.01
N HIS A 123 17.40 -2.85 11.56
CA HIS A 123 16.27 -2.61 12.46
C HIS A 123 15.46 -3.89 12.70
N THR A 124 15.01 -4.09 13.94
CA THR A 124 13.89 -5.00 14.20
C THR A 124 12.60 -4.28 13.83
N VAL A 125 11.88 -4.78 12.82
CA VAL A 125 10.69 -4.12 12.28
C VAL A 125 9.44 -4.95 12.57
N PHE A 126 8.42 -4.28 13.08
CA PHE A 126 7.06 -4.78 13.24
C PHE A 126 6.13 -3.93 12.38
N CYS A 127 5.09 -4.55 11.81
CA CYS A 127 4.07 -3.83 11.04
C CYS A 127 2.68 -4.34 11.37
N ILE A 128 1.75 -3.41 11.60
CA ILE A 128 0.33 -3.72 11.78
C ILE A 128 -0.31 -3.93 10.41
N SER A 129 -0.91 -5.11 10.21
CA SER A 129 -1.83 -5.39 9.11
C SER A 129 -3.26 -5.30 9.64
N TRP A 130 -3.96 -4.23 9.28
CA TRP A 130 -5.36 -4.03 9.66
C TRP A 130 -6.27 -5.02 8.92
N LYS A 131 -7.22 -5.60 9.66
CA LYS A 131 -8.32 -6.38 9.09
C LYS A 131 -9.19 -5.46 8.22
N ASN A 132 -9.59 -5.95 7.04
CA ASN A 132 -10.65 -5.31 6.26
C ASN A 132 -11.99 -5.45 7.01
N PRO A 133 -12.65 -4.34 7.39
CA PRO A 133 -13.87 -4.40 8.18
C PRO A 133 -14.99 -5.07 7.39
N GLY A 134 -15.74 -5.94 8.06
CA GLY A 134 -16.98 -6.53 7.57
C GLY A 134 -18.20 -6.00 8.32
N GLU A 135 -19.38 -6.55 8.03
CA GLU A 135 -20.63 -6.15 8.69
C GLU A 135 -20.56 -6.30 10.21
N ALA A 136 -19.90 -7.35 10.71
CA ALA A 136 -19.72 -7.60 12.15
C ALA A 136 -18.85 -6.54 12.86
N ASP A 137 -18.14 -5.70 12.11
CA ASP A 137 -17.24 -4.68 12.62
C ASP A 137 -17.91 -3.28 12.69
N ARG A 138 -19.22 -3.19 12.39
CA ARG A 138 -20.01 -1.94 12.34
C ARG A 138 -19.97 -1.08 13.61
N ASP A 139 -19.82 -1.73 14.77
CA ASP A 139 -19.87 -1.07 16.07
C ASP A 139 -18.46 -0.83 16.64
N LEU A 140 -17.40 -1.05 15.84
CA LEU A 140 -16.04 -0.65 16.22
C LEU A 140 -15.95 0.87 16.38
N ALA A 141 -15.46 1.30 17.53
CA ALA A 141 -15.16 2.69 17.83
C ALA A 141 -13.65 2.95 17.80
N MET A 142 -13.25 4.21 17.83
CA MET A 142 -11.82 4.59 17.85
C MET A 142 -11.06 3.95 19.03
N ASN A 143 -11.74 3.73 20.16
CA ASN A 143 -11.14 3.07 21.32
C ASN A 143 -10.76 1.61 21.02
N ASP A 144 -11.56 0.87 20.24
CA ASP A 144 -11.21 -0.47 19.80
C ASP A 144 -9.93 -0.47 18.95
N TYR A 145 -9.74 0.53 18.09
CA TYR A 145 -8.53 0.68 17.27
C TYR A 145 -7.29 1.02 18.10
N LEU A 146 -7.46 1.80 19.17
CA LEU A 146 -6.39 2.07 20.10
C LEU A 146 -6.00 0.81 20.89
N GLU A 147 -6.99 0.16 21.52
CA GLU A 147 -6.75 -0.99 22.41
C GLU A 147 -6.35 -2.25 21.64
N LEU A 148 -7.17 -2.67 20.67
CA LEU A 148 -6.95 -3.90 19.89
C LEU A 148 -5.93 -3.70 18.77
N GLY A 149 -5.64 -2.46 18.37
CA GLY A 149 -4.62 -2.16 17.37
C GLY A 149 -3.29 -1.81 18.02
N ILE A 150 -3.10 -0.52 18.31
CA ILE A 150 -1.79 0.05 18.67
C ILE A 150 -1.29 -0.50 20.01
N MET A 151 -2.13 -0.52 21.04
CA MET A 151 -1.72 -0.97 22.38
C MET A 151 -1.41 -2.47 22.40
N ALA A 152 -2.28 -3.31 21.83
CA ALA A 152 -2.01 -4.74 21.70
C ALA A 152 -0.72 -5.03 20.92
N ALA A 153 -0.42 -4.24 19.87
CA ALA A 153 0.84 -4.37 19.15
C ALA A 153 2.05 -3.98 20.03
N LEU A 154 1.97 -2.86 20.75
CA LEU A 154 3.03 -2.41 21.67
C LEU A 154 3.29 -3.42 22.78
N ASP A 155 2.26 -4.07 23.33
CA ASP A 155 2.41 -5.12 24.34
C ASP A 155 3.27 -6.28 23.82
N VAL A 156 3.01 -6.73 22.59
CA VAL A 156 3.78 -7.80 21.95
C VAL A 156 5.21 -7.35 21.62
N VAL A 157 5.39 -6.12 21.14
CA VAL A 157 6.73 -5.56 20.89
C VAL A 157 7.54 -5.49 22.19
N ASN A 158 6.95 -4.99 23.27
CA ASN A 158 7.61 -4.88 24.58
C ASN A 158 7.89 -6.24 25.22
N ALA A 159 7.06 -7.26 24.97
CA ALA A 159 7.34 -8.63 25.39
C ALA A 159 8.49 -9.26 24.57
N THR A 160 8.59 -8.92 23.29
CA THR A 160 9.62 -9.46 22.39
C THR A 160 10.98 -8.78 22.57
N VAL A 161 11.00 -7.47 22.80
CA VAL A 161 12.20 -6.65 22.98
C VAL A 161 12.08 -5.83 24.28
N PRO A 162 12.24 -6.48 25.45
CA PRO A 162 11.96 -5.85 26.74
C PRO A 162 12.93 -4.72 27.08
N GLY A 163 12.42 -3.69 27.75
CA GLY A 163 13.20 -2.58 28.30
C GLY A 163 13.73 -1.58 27.26
N GLN A 164 13.27 -1.66 26.01
CA GLN A 164 13.68 -0.77 24.94
C GLN A 164 12.57 0.21 24.57
N ARG A 165 12.95 1.42 24.17
CA ARG A 165 11.98 2.37 23.59
C ARG A 165 11.67 1.94 22.15
N VAL A 166 10.43 2.13 21.74
CA VAL A 166 9.94 1.79 20.39
C VAL A 166 9.84 3.06 19.55
N HIS A 167 10.35 3.01 18.32
CA HIS A 167 10.06 4.04 17.31
C HIS A 167 8.73 3.68 16.63
N ALA A 168 7.70 4.51 16.81
CA ALA A 168 6.41 4.33 16.14
C ALA A 168 6.24 5.36 15.01
N THR A 169 5.78 4.89 13.85
CA THR A 169 5.52 5.73 12.65
C THR A 169 4.24 5.33 11.94
#